data_AF-A0A7J4R626-F1
#
_entry.id   AF-A0A7J4R626-F1
#
_cell.length_a   1.000
_cell.length_b   1.000
_cell.length_c   1.000
_cell.angle_alpha   90.00
_cell.angle_beta   90.00
_cell.angle_gamma   90.00
#
_symmetry.space_group_name_H-M   'P 1'
#
loop_
_entity.id
_entity.type
_entity.pdbx_description
1 polymer ?
#
loop_
_entity_poly.entity_id
_entity_poly.type
_entity_poly.pdbx_seq_one_letter_code
_entity_poly.pdbx_strand_id
1 'polypeptide(L)'
;MAKPRFVFLLLKEHPYGREMLHQILSAGYSPEMIIEEDSPVADEEREKFLKRIEGNEIAPTIDQLSIVNGIPLVTVPIHNSSEVMPHIQGMDLDL
;
A
#
# COMPACT_ATOMS: atom_id res chain seq x y z
N MET A 1 -0.37 18.53 16.64
CA MET A 1 -0.69 17.11 16.90
C MET A 1 0.45 16.27 16.35
N ALA A 2 0.83 15.19 17.01
CA ALA A 2 1.80 14.25 16.43
C ALA A 2 1.19 13.62 15.16
N LYS A 3 2.02 13.27 14.17
CA LYS A 3 1.56 12.52 12.99
C LYS A 3 1.25 11.08 13.44
N PRO A 4 0.15 10.47 12.96
CA PRO A 4 -0.16 9.09 13.31
C PRO A 4 0.92 8.14 12.79
N ARG A 5 1.19 7.09 13.55
CA ARG A 5 2.00 5.94 13.16
C ARG A 5 1.08 4.88 12.59
N PHE A 6 1.33 4.41 11.38
CA PHE A 6 0.39 3.51 10.72
C PHE A 6 1.05 2.59 9.72
N VAL A 7 0.36 1.50 9.39
CA VAL A 7 0.78 0.58 8.31
C VAL A 7 -0.21 0.72 7.16
N PHE A 8 0.31 0.79 5.94
CA PHE A 8 -0.51 0.95 4.74
C PHE A 8 -0.71 -0.41 4.06
N LEU A 9 -1.96 -0.90 4.07
CA LEU A 9 -2.34 -2.15 3.42
C LEU A 9 -3.00 -1.85 2.07
N LEU A 10 -2.59 -2.57 1.02
CA LEU A 10 -3.26 -2.50 -0.29
C LEU A 10 -3.20 -3.81 -1.09
N LEU A 11 -4.08 -3.95 -2.08
CA LEU A 11 -3.90 -4.98 -3.11
C LEU A 11 -2.72 -4.58 -4.00
N LYS A 12 -1.85 -5.53 -4.33
CA LYS A 12 -0.60 -5.30 -5.05
C LYS A 12 -0.81 -4.50 -6.33
N GLU A 13 -0.13 -3.36 -6.40
CA GLU A 13 -0.14 -2.42 -7.52
C GLU A 13 -1.54 -1.90 -7.91
N HIS A 14 -2.53 -2.00 -7.02
CA HIS A 14 -3.87 -1.49 -7.30
C HIS A 14 -3.82 0.04 -7.53
N PRO A 15 -4.36 0.55 -8.64
CA PRO A 15 -4.13 1.95 -9.07
C PRO A 15 -4.62 2.97 -8.04
N TYR A 16 -5.72 2.67 -7.33
CA TYR A 16 -6.23 3.57 -6.28
C TYR A 16 -5.37 3.50 -5.01
N GLY A 17 -4.76 2.34 -4.71
CA GLY A 17 -3.84 2.22 -3.59
C GLY A 17 -2.55 2.99 -3.83
N ARG A 18 -2.03 2.94 -5.07
CA ARG A 18 -0.89 3.76 -5.53
C ARG A 18 -1.17 5.25 -5.39
N GLU A 19 -2.30 5.71 -5.92
CA GLU A 19 -2.71 7.12 -5.84
C GLU A 19 -2.90 7.57 -4.39
N MET A 20 -3.58 6.77 -3.57
CA MET A 20 -3.78 7.07 -2.16
C MET A 20 -2.46 7.20 -1.40
N LEU A 21 -1.54 6.25 -1.56
CA LEU A 21 -0.23 6.31 -0.94
C LEU A 21 0.58 7.53 -1.43
N HIS A 22 0.55 7.82 -2.73
CA HIS A 22 1.22 8.98 -3.30
C HIS A 22 0.72 10.30 -2.69
N GLN A 23 -0.60 10.45 -2.51
CA GLN A 23 -1.18 11.63 -1.86
C GLN A 23 -0.84 11.72 -0.37
N ILE A 24 -0.90 10.60 0.37
CA ILE A 24 -0.54 10.53 1.80
C ILE A 24 0.91 11.00 2.00
N LEU A 25 1.84 10.49 1.19
CA LEU A 25 3.25 10.86 1.21
C LEU A 25 3.46 12.33 0.83
N SER A 26 2.76 12.81 -0.21
CA SER A 26 2.82 14.21 -0.64
C SER A 26 2.28 15.19 0.42
N ALA A 27 1.33 14.74 1.25
CA ALA A 27 0.83 15.47 2.41
C ALA A 27 1.77 15.38 3.63
N GLY A 28 2.90 14.68 3.51
CA GLY A 28 3.93 14.55 4.54
C GLY A 28 3.63 13.48 5.59
N TYR A 29 2.68 12.58 5.36
CA TYR A 29 2.43 11.43 6.22
C TYR A 29 3.16 10.21 5.65
N SER A 30 3.95 9.52 6.48
CA SER A 30 4.68 8.32 6.06
C SER A 30 4.21 7.13 6.89
N PRO A 31 3.77 6.03 6.27
CA PRO A 31 3.55 4.80 7.00
C PRO A 31 4.88 4.24 7.53
N GLU A 32 4.80 3.45 8.59
CA GLU A 32 5.92 2.71 9.14
C GLU A 32 6.28 1.49 8.27
N MET A 33 5.30 0.97 7.52
CA MET A 33 5.44 -0.16 6.59
C MET A 33 4.31 -0.15 5.56
N ILE A 34 4.57 -0.71 4.38
CA ILE A 34 3.56 -1.06 3.37
C ILE A 34 3.43 -2.58 3.33
N ILE A 35 2.19 -3.09 3.35
CA ILE A 35 1.90 -4.52 3.18
C ILE A 35 0.97 -4.66 1.98
N GLU A 36 1.47 -5.29 0.92
CA GLU A 36 0.67 -5.57 -0.26
C GLU A 36 0.18 -7.02 -0.30
N GLU A 37 -1.06 -7.21 -0.74
CA GLU A 37 -1.61 -8.54 -1.03
C GLU A 37 -1.35 -8.91 -2.49
N ASP A 38 -0.68 -10.04 -2.70
CA ASP A 38 -0.46 -10.67 -4.01
C ASP A 38 -1.35 -11.91 -4.12
N SER A 39 -2.53 -11.72 -4.70
CA SER A 39 -3.57 -12.74 -4.81
C SER A 39 -4.30 -12.64 -6.15
N PRO A 40 -5.03 -13.69 -6.59
CA PRO A 40 -5.87 -13.60 -7.78
C PRO A 40 -6.91 -12.48 -7.72
N VAL A 41 -7.40 -12.15 -6.51
CA VAL A 41 -8.35 -11.03 -6.31
C VAL A 41 -7.64 -9.69 -6.50
N ALA A 42 -6.39 -9.56 -6.04
CA ALA A 42 -5.58 -8.37 -6.29
C ALA A 42 -5.37 -8.13 -7.79
N ASP A 43 -5.10 -9.19 -8.56
CA ASP A 43 -4.96 -9.10 -10.01
C ASP A 43 -6.27 -8.67 -10.69
N GLU A 44 -7.39 -9.33 -10.35
CA GLU A 44 -8.72 -9.01 -10.91
C GLU A 44 -9.12 -7.56 -10.66
N GLU A 45 -9.00 -7.09 -9.42
CA GLU A 45 -9.36 -5.70 -9.07
C GLU A 45 -8.39 -4.70 -9.73
N ARG A 46 -7.08 -5.00 -9.77
CA ARG A 46 -6.10 -4.14 -10.44
C ARG A 46 -6.46 -3.95 -11.92
N GLU A 47 -6.71 -5.02 -12.66
CA GLU A 47 -7.05 -4.96 -14.08
C GLU A 47 -8.35 -4.19 -14.34
N LYS A 48 -9.40 -4.50 -13.56
CA LYS A 48 -10.70 -3.83 -13.63
C LYS A 48 -10.58 -2.32 -13.42
N PHE A 49 -9.82 -1.88 -12.41
CA PHE A 49 -9.68 -0.46 -12.10
C PHE A 49 -8.72 0.25 -13.06
N LEU A 50 -7.66 -0.41 -13.54
CA LEU A 50 -6.82 0.14 -14.61
C LEU A 50 -7.64 0.42 -15.86
N LYS A 51 -8.54 -0.48 -16.25
CA LYS A 51 -9.44 -0.25 -17.39
C LYS A 51 -10.41 0.91 -17.13
N ARG A 52 -10.91 1.05 -15.90
CA ARG A 52 -11.83 2.13 -15.52
C ARG A 52 -11.19 3.52 -15.63
N ILE A 53 -9.89 3.64 -15.35
CA ILE A 53 -9.16 4.92 -15.41
C ILE A 53 -8.32 5.08 -16.68
N GLU A 54 -8.52 4.24 -17.68
CA GLU A 54 -7.77 4.30 -18.94
C GLU A 54 -7.80 5.73 -19.53
N GLY A 55 -6.61 6.23 -19.89
CA GLY A 55 -6.42 7.60 -20.35
C GLY A 55 -6.06 8.62 -19.26
N ASN A 56 -6.10 8.25 -17.98
CA ASN A 56 -5.56 9.06 -16.89
C ASN A 56 -4.12 8.68 -16.58
N GLU A 57 -3.38 9.62 -15.98
CA GLU A 57 -2.07 9.35 -15.41
C GLU A 57 -2.19 8.40 -14.21
N ILE A 58 -1.23 7.49 -14.07
CA ILE A 58 -1.20 6.53 -12.97
C ILE A 58 -0.04 6.94 -12.05
N ALA A 59 -0.33 7.09 -10.75
CA ALA A 59 0.69 7.35 -9.73
C ALA A 59 1.87 6.36 -9.82
N PRO A 60 3.07 6.69 -9.30
CA PRO A 60 4.20 5.76 -9.27
C PRO A 60 3.86 4.38 -8.66
N THR A 61 4.64 3.35 -8.99
CA THR A 61 4.43 2.00 -8.42
C THR A 61 4.67 1.99 -6.92
N ILE A 62 4.16 0.98 -6.22
CA ILE A 62 4.39 0.83 -4.78
C ILE A 62 5.87 0.62 -4.50
N ASP A 63 6.56 -0.18 -5.31
CA ASP A 63 8.01 -0.32 -5.24
C ASP A 63 8.74 1.03 -5.36
N GLN A 64 8.34 1.87 -6.33
CA GLN A 64 8.94 3.19 -6.51
C GLN A 64 8.68 4.09 -5.30
N LEU A 65 7.44 4.14 -4.81
CA LEU A 65 7.08 4.95 -3.63
C LEU A 65 7.81 4.46 -2.38
N SER A 66 7.91 3.14 -2.19
CA SER A 66 8.66 2.48 -1.12
C SER A 66 10.14 2.88 -1.14
N ILE A 67 10.82 2.68 -2.26
CA ILE A 67 12.25 2.96 -2.42
C ILE A 67 12.56 4.45 -2.23
N VAL A 68 11.79 5.33 -2.88
CA VAL A 68 12.03 6.78 -2.84
C VAL A 68 11.85 7.34 -1.42
N ASN A 69 10.91 6.79 -0.64
CA ASN A 69 10.61 7.28 0.70
C ASN A 69 11.27 6.46 1.81
N GLY A 70 12.01 5.39 1.48
CA GLY A 70 12.69 4.53 2.45
C GLY A 70 11.73 3.74 3.35
N ILE A 71 10.57 3.35 2.84
CA ILE A 71 9.52 2.66 3.60
C ILE A 71 9.65 1.15 3.35
N PRO A 72 9.67 0.30 4.40
CA PRO A 72 9.66 -1.14 4.20
C PRO A 72 8.41 -1.62 3.44
N LEU A 73 8.59 -2.49 2.45
CA LEU A 73 7.52 -3.15 1.70
C LEU A 73 7.56 -4.66 1.96
N VAL A 74 6.40 -5.23 2.28
CA VAL A 74 6.19 -6.67 2.45
C VAL A 74 5.05 -7.11 1.56
N THR A 75 5.21 -8.26 0.90
CA THR A 75 4.15 -8.91 0.13
C THR A 75 3.63 -10.12 0.89
N VAL A 76 2.31 -10.25 1.02
CA VAL A 76 1.63 -11.41 1.62
C VAL A 76 0.61 -12.00 0.64
N PRO A 77 0.25 -13.29 0.73
CA PRO A 77 -0.70 -13.89 -0.19
C PRO A 77 -2.16 -13.46 0.04
N ILE A 78 -2.53 -13.08 1.27
CA ILE A 78 -3.86 -12.56 1.61
C ILE A 78 -3.81 -11.76 2.91
N HIS A 79 -4.42 -10.58 2.96
CA HIS A 79 -4.38 -9.70 4.14
C HIS A 79 -5.08 -10.27 5.35
N ASN A 80 -6.15 -11.04 5.16
CA ASN A 80 -6.89 -11.68 6.25
C ASN A 80 -6.27 -13.02 6.69
N SER A 81 -5.01 -13.27 6.37
CA SER A 81 -4.27 -14.43 6.89
C SER A 81 -3.52 -14.11 8.16
N SER A 82 -3.02 -15.17 8.80
CA SER A 82 -2.03 -15.10 9.87
C SER A 82 -0.68 -14.53 9.42
N GLU A 83 -0.45 -14.27 8.13
CA GLU A 83 0.84 -13.80 7.62
C GLU A 83 1.07 -12.31 7.83
N VAL A 84 0.01 -11.50 8.06
CA VAL A 84 0.16 -10.06 8.31
C VAL A 84 0.68 -9.76 9.71
N MET A 85 0.06 -10.37 10.74
CA MET A 85 0.34 -10.05 12.14
C MET A 85 1.83 -10.15 12.52
N PRO A 86 2.61 -11.17 12.07
CA PRO A 86 4.03 -11.27 12.37
C PRO A 86 4.87 -10.04 11.95
N HIS A 87 4.41 -9.26 10.97
CA HIS A 87 5.14 -8.07 10.49
C HIS A 87 4.86 -6.82 11.33
N ILE A 88 3.70 -6.76 11.98
CA ILE A 88 3.22 -5.56 12.69
C ILE A 88 3.07 -5.75 14.19
N GLN A 89 3.12 -6.99 14.68
CA GLN A 89 3.02 -7.31 16.09
C GLN A 89 4.17 -6.66 16.87
N GLY A 90 3.82 -5.87 17.89
CA GLY A 90 4.79 -5.15 18.71
C GLY A 90 5.17 -3.77 18.18
N MET A 91 4.65 -3.37 17.02
CA MET A 91 4.68 -1.97 16.59
C MET A 91 3.66 -1.17 17.40
N ASP A 92 4.05 0.04 17.81
CA ASP A 92 3.18 1.01 18.47
C ASP A 92 2.51 1.86 17.37
N LEU A 93 1.41 1.34 16.85
CA LEU A 93 0.63 1.92 15.73
C LEU A 93 -0.62 2.61 16.25
N ASP A 94 -0.92 3.77 15.69
CA ASP A 94 -2.17 4.50 15.89
C ASP A 94 -3.27 4.03 14.92
N LEU A 95 -2.89 3.59 13.71
CA LEU A 95 -3.80 3.15 12.63
C LEU A 95 -3.27 1.91 11.87
#